data_AF-A0A1Z1MSV2-F1
#
_entry.id   AF-A0A1Z1MSV2-F1
#
_cell.length_a   1.000
_cell.length_b   1.000
_cell.length_c   1.000
_cell.angle_alpha   90.00
_cell.angle_beta   90.00
_cell.angle_gamma   90.00
#
_symmetry.space_group_name_H-M   'P 1'
#
loop_
_entity.id
_entity.type
_entity.pdbx_description
1 polymer ?
#
loop_
_entity_poly.entity_id
_entity_poly.type
_entity_poly.pdbx_seq_one_letter_code
_entity_poly.pdbx_strand_id
1 'polypeptide(L)'
;MLFNINEIQIICIFQKNKTYFSNQILTKVVTINEGSHTKFIGYKSNCITKLQPLQKSKKKIRYVWLKNSLYTNITFARSIWYIANNKQFNYSIDNNNPIGISFIKNRIDIHRHIYEIYYSYYYKVQKRNKLNNIVWGRKYIIYNFKNYSAVIQEFFSPEIII
;
A
#
# COMPACT_ATOMS: atom_id res chain seq x y z
N MET A 1 13.53 -1.65 11.73
CA MET A 1 12.38 -2.27 12.42
C MET A 1 11.62 -3.12 11.42
N LEU A 2 11.47 -4.43 11.69
CA LEU A 2 10.83 -5.38 10.78
C LEU A 2 9.34 -5.44 11.08
N PHE A 3 8.56 -4.75 10.27
CA PHE A 3 7.10 -4.78 10.31
C PHE A 3 6.64 -6.17 9.83
N ASN A 4 5.72 -6.82 10.55
CA ASN A 4 5.16 -8.13 10.18
C ASN A 4 3.63 -8.04 10.23
N ILE A 5 2.95 -8.57 9.21
CA ILE A 5 1.52 -8.35 9.04
C ILE A 5 0.67 -9.07 10.10
N ASN A 6 1.15 -10.23 10.57
CA ASN A 6 0.46 -11.03 11.59
C ASN A 6 0.42 -10.31 12.95
N GLU A 7 1.15 -9.19 13.05
CA GLU A 7 1.30 -8.42 14.27
C GLU A 7 0.50 -7.10 14.25
N ILE A 8 -0.34 -6.91 13.22
CA ILE A 8 -1.22 -5.75 13.06
C ILE A 8 -2.63 -6.12 13.51
N GLN A 9 -3.14 -5.44 14.52
CA GLN A 9 -4.53 -5.53 14.94
C GLN A 9 -5.30 -4.31 14.44
N ILE A 10 -6.33 -4.53 13.63
CA ILE A 10 -7.22 -3.46 13.18
C ILE A 10 -8.13 -3.07 14.34
N ILE A 11 -8.10 -1.79 14.72
CA ILE A 11 -8.94 -1.24 15.79
C ILE A 11 -10.23 -0.68 15.19
N CYS A 12 -10.11 0.13 14.12
CA CYS A 12 -11.25 0.76 13.45
C CYS A 12 -11.13 0.68 11.94
N ILE A 13 -12.28 0.57 11.28
CA ILE A 13 -12.42 0.63 9.82
C ILE A 13 -13.35 1.79 9.49
N PHE A 14 -12.85 2.71 8.66
CA PHE A 14 -13.60 3.86 8.17
C PHE A 14 -13.97 3.64 6.71
N GLN A 15 -15.24 3.88 6.36
CA GLN A 15 -15.67 3.95 4.97
C GLN A 15 -15.47 5.37 4.45
N LYS A 16 -14.77 5.55 3.31
CA LYS A 16 -14.44 6.88 2.75
C LYS A 16 -15.65 7.80 2.64
N ASN A 17 -16.82 7.25 2.28
CA ASN A 17 -18.05 8.01 2.05
C ASN A 17 -18.82 8.39 3.34
N LYS A 18 -18.36 7.98 4.53
CA LYS A 18 -19.09 8.15 5.79
C LYS A 18 -18.36 8.96 6.86
N THR A 19 -17.14 9.44 6.61
CA THR A 19 -16.30 10.00 7.68
C THR A 19 -15.76 11.39 7.37
N TYR A 20 -16.00 12.32 8.30
CA TYR A 20 -15.21 13.55 8.46
C TYR A 20 -13.85 13.17 9.06
N PHE A 21 -12.84 12.98 8.20
CA PHE A 21 -11.46 12.78 8.66
C PHE A 21 -10.98 13.99 9.46
N SER A 22 -10.29 13.75 10.58
CA SER A 22 -9.76 14.81 11.43
C SER A 22 -8.85 15.76 10.64
N ASN A 23 -8.88 17.05 10.99
CA ASN A 23 -8.22 18.14 10.26
C ASN A 23 -6.68 18.10 10.23
N GLN A 24 -6.03 17.02 10.69
CA GLN A 24 -4.58 16.90 10.56
C GLN A 24 -4.21 16.60 9.11
N ILE A 25 -3.63 17.59 8.45
CA ILE A 25 -3.33 17.57 7.01
C ILE A 25 -2.47 16.36 6.61
N LEU A 26 -1.46 15.99 7.40
CA LEU A 26 -0.57 14.88 7.03
C LEU A 26 -1.25 13.51 7.05
N THR A 27 -2.09 13.20 8.05
CA THR A 27 -2.82 11.92 8.08
C THR A 27 -3.78 11.83 6.90
N LYS A 28 -4.44 12.93 6.56
CA LYS A 28 -5.35 13.04 5.41
C LYS A 28 -4.65 12.82 4.08
N VAL A 29 -3.45 13.41 3.91
CA VAL A 29 -2.64 13.24 2.69
C VAL A 29 -2.22 11.78 2.53
N VAL A 30 -1.71 11.09 3.55
CA VAL A 30 -1.26 9.71 3.33
C VAL A 30 -2.43 8.73 3.15
N THR A 31 -3.51 8.91 3.90
CA THR A 31 -4.65 7.97 3.90
C THR A 31 -5.57 8.12 2.68
N ILE A 32 -5.85 9.35 2.23
CA ILE A 32 -6.83 9.63 1.17
C ILE A 32 -6.18 9.83 -0.21
N ASN A 33 -4.85 9.90 -0.30
CA ASN A 33 -4.20 10.30 -1.54
C ASN A 33 -4.47 9.37 -2.75
N GLU A 34 -4.99 10.06 -3.77
CA GLU A 34 -5.13 9.83 -5.21
C GLU A 34 -3.94 9.25 -5.99
N GLY A 35 -2.76 9.32 -5.43
CA GLY A 35 -1.50 9.22 -6.17
C GLY A 35 -0.87 7.84 -6.07
N SER A 36 0.24 7.68 -6.80
CA SER A 36 1.16 6.57 -6.57
C SER A 36 1.83 6.73 -5.21
N HIS A 37 1.55 5.79 -4.30
CA HIS A 37 2.15 5.76 -2.96
C HIS A 37 3.68 5.69 -3.02
N THR A 38 4.20 4.92 -3.99
CA THR A 38 5.64 4.81 -4.24
C THR A 38 6.26 6.13 -4.63
N LYS A 39 5.59 6.93 -5.49
CA LYS A 39 6.09 8.24 -5.91
C LYS A 39 6.07 9.24 -4.76
N PHE A 40 5.02 9.21 -3.94
CA PHE A 40 4.92 10.01 -2.72
C PHE A 40 6.07 9.72 -1.75
N ILE A 41 6.34 8.44 -1.44
CA ILE A 41 7.47 8.04 -0.59
C ILE A 41 8.81 8.43 -1.23
N GLY A 42 8.95 8.27 -2.55
CA GLY A 42 10.15 8.65 -3.29
C GLY A 42 10.50 10.13 -3.07
N TYR A 43 9.51 11.02 -3.17
CA TYR A 43 9.69 12.45 -2.89
C TYR A 43 10.00 12.74 -1.41
N LYS A 44 9.33 12.06 -0.46
CA LYS A 44 9.50 12.35 0.96
C LYS A 44 10.86 11.86 1.51
N SER A 45 11.38 10.76 0.98
CA SER A 45 12.37 9.97 1.73
C SER A 45 13.57 9.45 0.92
N ASN A 46 13.76 9.88 -0.34
CA ASN A 46 14.84 9.40 -1.23
C ASN A 46 15.01 7.86 -1.16
N CYS A 47 13.88 7.14 -1.14
CA CYS A 47 13.83 5.71 -0.82
C CYS A 47 14.26 4.81 -1.98
N ILE A 48 14.97 3.73 -1.63
CA ILE A 48 15.23 2.60 -2.53
C ILE A 48 14.11 1.57 -2.34
N THR A 49 13.30 1.34 -3.37
CA THR A 49 12.21 0.36 -3.33
C THR A 49 12.75 -1.06 -3.49
N LYS A 50 13.25 -1.69 -2.41
CA LYS A 50 13.61 -3.11 -2.47
C LYS A 50 12.35 -3.97 -2.33
N LEU A 51 11.92 -4.53 -3.45
CA LEU A 51 10.75 -5.39 -3.54
C LEU A 51 11.11 -6.84 -3.19
N GLN A 52 10.34 -7.47 -2.31
CA GLN A 52 10.38 -8.92 -2.10
C GLN A 52 9.02 -9.49 -2.51
N PRO A 53 8.84 -9.87 -3.79
CA PRO A 53 7.60 -10.47 -4.24
C PRO A 53 7.49 -11.89 -3.67
N LEU A 54 6.47 -12.13 -2.85
CA LEU A 54 6.06 -13.49 -2.47
C LEU A 54 4.77 -13.81 -3.24
N GLN A 55 4.82 -14.79 -4.15
CA GLN A 55 3.68 -15.22 -4.96
C GLN A 55 3.21 -16.60 -4.52
N LYS A 56 1.89 -16.79 -4.36
CA LYS A 56 1.28 -18.08 -4.01
C LYS A 56 0.01 -18.32 -4.84
N SER A 57 -0.03 -19.41 -5.63
CA SER A 57 -1.22 -20.06 -6.24
C SER A 57 -1.92 -19.44 -7.49
N LYS A 58 -3.05 -20.06 -7.91
CA LYS A 58 -3.91 -19.76 -9.09
C LYS A 58 -4.47 -18.33 -9.14
N LYS A 59 -4.61 -17.65 -7.99
CA LYS A 59 -4.84 -16.20 -7.91
C LYS A 59 -3.48 -15.52 -7.76
N LYS A 60 -3.17 -14.53 -8.60
CA LYS A 60 -1.92 -13.77 -8.44
C LYS A 60 -2.04 -12.87 -7.22
N ILE A 61 -1.45 -13.32 -6.12
CA ILE A 61 -1.28 -12.54 -4.91
C ILE A 61 0.17 -12.06 -4.87
N ARG A 62 0.36 -10.78 -4.61
CA ARG A 62 1.69 -10.17 -4.48
C ARG A 62 1.77 -9.40 -3.18
N TYR A 63 2.80 -9.72 -2.40
CA TYR A 63 3.19 -9.00 -1.20
C TYR A 63 4.41 -8.14 -1.49
N VAL A 64 4.45 -6.94 -0.90
CA VAL A 64 5.50 -5.97 -1.10
C VAL A 64 5.81 -5.25 0.21
N TRP A 65 7.11 -5.09 0.46
CA TRP A 65 7.63 -4.16 1.45
C TRP A 65 8.27 -2.97 0.74
N LEU A 66 7.92 -1.75 1.15
CA LEU A 66 8.66 -0.54 0.82
C LEU A 66 9.55 -0.19 2.02
N LYS A 67 10.82 0.12 1.74
CA LYS A 67 11.83 0.46 2.74
C LYS A 67 12.48 1.81 2.39
N ASN A 68 13.00 2.51 3.39
CA ASN A 68 13.92 3.63 3.13
C ASN A 68 15.35 3.17 2.90
N SER A 69 16.21 4.15 2.59
CA SER A 69 17.67 4.00 2.48
C SER A 69 18.31 3.37 3.72
N LEU A 70 17.72 3.54 4.90
CA LEU A 70 18.16 2.93 6.17
C LEU A 70 17.57 1.53 6.40
N TYR A 71 16.97 0.91 5.38
CA TYR A 71 16.34 -0.42 5.43
C TYR A 71 15.20 -0.59 6.44
N THR A 72 14.64 0.50 6.96
CA THR A 72 13.45 0.43 7.82
C THR A 72 12.22 0.17 6.95
N ASN A 73 11.37 -0.78 7.37
CA ASN A 73 10.13 -1.09 6.65
C ASN A 73 9.13 0.04 6.89
N ILE A 74 8.74 0.70 5.80
CA ILE A 74 7.91 1.89 5.83
C ILE A 74 6.46 1.57 5.47
N THR A 75 6.26 0.72 4.46
CA THR A 75 4.92 0.33 4.02
C THR A 75 4.90 -1.15 3.69
N PHE A 76 3.84 -1.81 4.13
CA PHE A 76 3.42 -3.09 3.62
C PHE A 76 2.31 -2.92 2.59
N ALA A 77 2.37 -3.65 1.49
CA ALA A 77 1.26 -3.74 0.54
C ALA A 77 1.00 -5.19 0.15
N ARG A 78 -0.29 -5.53 0.09
CA ARG A 78 -0.80 -6.78 -0.48
C ARG A 78 -1.69 -6.42 -1.64
N SER A 79 -1.54 -7.15 -2.75
CA SER A 79 -2.43 -7.05 -3.90
C SER A 79 -2.94 -8.43 -4.30
N ILE A 80 -4.23 -8.50 -4.64
CA ILE A 80 -4.89 -9.70 -5.16
C ILE A 80 -5.45 -9.34 -6.53
N TRP A 81 -4.96 -10.02 -7.56
CA TRP A 81 -5.28 -9.70 -8.95
C TRP A 81 -6.30 -10.67 -9.53
N TYR A 82 -7.25 -10.09 -10.25
CA TYR A 82 -8.24 -10.75 -11.09
C TYR A 82 -7.96 -10.34 -12.53
N ILE A 83 -7.51 -11.30 -13.34
CA ILE A 83 -6.99 -11.04 -14.68
C ILE A 83 -7.91 -11.73 -15.67
N ALA A 84 -8.53 -10.94 -16.56
CA ALA A 84 -9.34 -11.48 -17.64
C ALA A 84 -8.46 -12.00 -18.78
N ASN A 85 -7.35 -11.31 -19.09
CA ASN A 85 -6.41 -11.69 -20.15
C ASN A 85 -4.95 -11.71 -19.64
N ASN A 86 -4.40 -12.91 -19.44
CA ASN A 86 -3.07 -13.12 -18.88
C ASN A 86 -1.93 -12.61 -19.76
N LYS A 87 -2.09 -12.57 -21.10
CA LYS A 87 -1.02 -12.15 -22.01
C LYS A 87 -0.71 -10.66 -21.85
N GLN A 88 -1.73 -9.79 -21.92
CA GLN A 88 -1.54 -8.34 -21.74
C GLN A 88 -1.09 -7.98 -20.31
N PHE A 89 -1.55 -8.73 -19.31
CA PHE A 89 -1.16 -8.50 -17.92
C PHE A 89 0.35 -8.66 -17.68
N ASN A 90 0.95 -9.75 -18.17
CA ASN A 90 2.37 -10.05 -17.94
C ASN A 90 3.32 -9.01 -18.54
N TYR A 91 2.98 -8.42 -19.68
CA TYR A 91 3.77 -7.32 -20.27
C TYR A 91 3.63 -6.02 -19.48
N SER A 92 2.50 -5.83 -18.82
CA SER A 92 2.12 -4.56 -18.20
C SER A 92 2.63 -4.36 -16.76
N ILE A 93 2.89 -5.45 -16.03
CA ILE A 93 3.27 -5.39 -14.61
C ILE A 93 4.48 -6.27 -14.34
N ASP A 94 5.64 -5.64 -14.28
CA ASP A 94 6.86 -6.29 -13.82
C ASP A 94 6.77 -6.60 -12.30
N ASN A 95 7.05 -7.85 -11.96
CA ASN A 95 7.08 -8.36 -10.59
C ASN A 95 8.17 -7.70 -9.73
N ASN A 96 9.21 -7.18 -10.38
CA ASN A 96 10.35 -6.52 -9.74
C ASN A 96 10.19 -5.00 -9.69
N ASN A 97 9.06 -4.43 -10.13
CA ASN A 97 8.80 -3.00 -10.07
C ASN A 97 7.52 -2.66 -9.29
N PRO A 98 7.47 -1.51 -8.58
CA PRO A 98 6.28 -1.10 -7.86
C PRO A 98 5.12 -0.88 -8.85
N ILE A 99 3.93 -1.37 -8.49
CA ILE A 99 2.76 -1.42 -9.39
C ILE A 99 2.45 -0.04 -9.98
N GLY A 100 2.48 1.01 -9.16
CA GLY A 100 2.24 2.39 -9.62
C GLY A 100 3.28 2.90 -10.62
N ILE A 101 4.53 2.47 -10.51
CA ILE A 101 5.59 2.85 -11.47
C ILE A 101 5.39 2.10 -12.79
N SER A 102 5.05 0.81 -12.73
CA SER A 102 4.76 0.01 -13.93
C SER A 102 3.60 0.60 -14.73
N PHE A 103 2.55 1.07 -14.07
CA PHE A 103 1.42 1.75 -14.73
C PHE A 103 1.84 3.04 -15.44
N ILE A 104 2.67 3.86 -14.80
CA ILE A 104 3.17 5.11 -15.40
C ILE A 104 4.04 4.81 -16.62
N LYS A 105 5.00 3.89 -16.49
CA LYS A 105 5.92 3.52 -17.58
C LYS A 105 5.17 3.00 -18.81
N ASN A 106 4.15 2.19 -18.58
CA ASN A 106 3.37 1.57 -19.64
C ASN A 106 2.15 2.41 -20.08
N ARG A 107 2.00 3.63 -19.55
CA ARG A 107 0.88 4.56 -19.84
C ARG A 107 -0.50 3.89 -19.72
N ILE A 108 -0.67 3.15 -18.63
CA ILE A 108 -1.88 2.36 -18.40
C ILE A 108 -2.87 3.22 -17.63
N ASP A 109 -4.03 3.44 -18.24
CA ASP A 109 -5.16 4.05 -17.56
C ASP A 109 -5.72 3.11 -16.49
N ILE A 110 -5.83 3.63 -15.26
CA ILE A 110 -6.36 2.91 -14.12
C ILE A 110 -7.35 3.78 -13.36
N HIS A 111 -8.48 3.18 -13.01
CA HIS A 111 -9.43 3.77 -12.09
C HIS A 111 -9.17 3.19 -10.71
N ARG A 112 -9.06 4.06 -9.69
CA ARG A 112 -8.95 3.65 -8.29
C ARG A 112 -10.18 4.06 -7.53
N HIS A 113 -10.67 3.18 -6.68
CA HIS A 113 -11.70 3.49 -5.70
C HIS A 113 -11.26 3.02 -4.32
N ILE A 114 -11.07 3.95 -3.37
CA ILE A 114 -10.75 3.65 -1.97
C ILE A 114 -12.04 3.33 -1.23
N TYR A 115 -12.11 2.14 -0.63
CA TYR A 115 -13.29 1.66 0.09
C TYR A 115 -13.14 1.85 1.59
N GLU A 116 -12.00 1.46 2.12
CA GLU A 116 -11.76 1.36 3.56
C GLU A 116 -10.45 2.04 3.92
N ILE A 117 -10.43 2.73 5.06
CA ILE A 117 -9.24 3.24 5.73
C ILE A 117 -9.18 2.57 7.10
N TYR A 118 -8.00 2.07 7.45
CA TYR A 118 -7.77 1.33 8.68
C TYR A 118 -7.02 2.20 9.67
N TYR A 119 -7.49 2.19 10.92
CA TYR A 119 -6.72 2.59 12.07
C TYR A 119 -6.38 1.34 12.86
N SER A 120 -5.10 1.04 12.95
CA SER A 120 -4.59 -0.22 13.46
C SER A 120 -3.48 0.01 14.47
N TYR A 121 -3.21 -1.00 15.27
CA TYR A 121 -2.14 -1.02 16.25
C TYR A 121 -1.18 -2.17 15.97
N TYR A 122 0.12 -1.89 16.09
CA TYR A 122 1.20 -2.84 15.88
C TYR A 122 1.84 -3.19 17.23
N TYR A 123 1.63 -4.43 17.70
CA TYR A 123 1.86 -4.75 19.11
C TYR A 123 3.33 -5.05 19.50
N LYS A 124 4.22 -5.33 18.54
CA LYS A 124 5.57 -5.83 18.85
C LYS A 124 6.58 -4.77 19.30
N VAL A 125 6.22 -3.48 19.29
CA VAL A 125 7.11 -2.35 19.64
C VAL A 125 7.10 -2.01 21.14
N GLN A 126 6.38 -2.76 21.97
CA GLN A 126 6.23 -2.42 23.39
C GLN A 126 7.54 -2.31 24.18
N LYS A 127 8.67 -2.81 23.65
CA LYS A 127 9.95 -2.83 24.39
C LYS A 127 10.81 -1.57 24.32
N ARG A 128 10.57 -0.57 23.46
CA ARG A 128 11.46 0.62 23.42
C ARG A 128 10.79 1.99 23.33
N ASN A 129 9.74 2.20 22.52
CA ASN A 129 9.11 3.52 22.38
C ASN A 129 7.58 3.43 22.50
N LYS A 130 7.00 4.09 23.52
CA LYS A 130 5.59 3.98 23.92
C LYS A 130 4.57 4.69 23.00
N LEU A 131 4.98 5.41 21.95
CA LEU A 131 4.08 6.32 21.21
C LEU A 131 3.93 6.05 19.69
N ASN A 132 4.74 5.19 19.07
CA ASN A 132 4.78 5.07 17.58
C ASN A 132 4.17 3.76 17.03
N ASN A 133 3.19 3.17 17.73
CA ASN A 133 2.66 1.84 17.38
C ASN A 133 1.38 1.90 16.54
N ILE A 134 0.90 3.12 16.24
CA ILE A 134 -0.29 3.34 15.44
C ILE A 134 0.07 3.16 13.98
N VAL A 135 -0.63 2.27 13.30
CA VAL A 135 -0.47 2.00 11.88
C VAL A 135 -1.74 2.40 11.19
N TRP A 136 -1.60 3.20 10.14
CA TRP A 136 -2.71 3.49 9.27
C TRP A 136 -2.67 2.56 8.07
N GLY A 137 -3.83 2.27 7.51
CA GLY A 137 -3.92 1.47 6.31
C GLY A 137 -5.07 1.91 5.43
N ARG A 138 -5.12 1.34 4.24
CA ARG A 138 -6.23 1.54 3.32
C ARG A 138 -6.41 0.33 2.43
N LYS A 139 -7.64 0.15 1.96
CA LYS A 139 -8.00 -0.85 0.97
C LYS A 139 -8.79 -0.20 -0.14
N TYR A 140 -8.38 -0.53 -1.35
CA TYR A 140 -8.93 0.04 -2.56
C TYR A 140 -8.94 -0.99 -3.68
N ILE A 141 -9.79 -0.76 -4.66
CA ILE A 141 -9.77 -1.52 -5.91
C ILE A 141 -9.17 -0.63 -6.97
N ILE A 142 -8.25 -1.20 -7.74
CA ILE A 142 -7.88 -0.66 -9.05
C ILE A 142 -8.51 -1.53 -10.13
N TYR A 143 -8.94 -0.89 -11.21
CA TYR A 143 -9.37 -1.62 -12.40
C TYR A 143 -8.97 -0.86 -13.64
N ASN A 144 -8.61 -1.63 -14.66
CA ASN A 144 -8.52 -1.17 -16.03
C ASN A 144 -9.71 -1.77 -16.76
N PHE A 145 -10.53 -0.93 -17.40
CA PHE A 145 -11.82 -1.29 -17.99
C PHE A 145 -11.78 -2.50 -18.93
N LYS A 146 -10.62 -2.88 -19.47
CA LYS A 146 -10.52 -3.92 -20.48
C LYS A 146 -9.93 -5.24 -19.98
N ASN A 147 -9.10 -5.25 -18.94
CA ASN A 147 -8.12 -6.34 -18.79
C ASN A 147 -7.94 -6.95 -17.40
N TYR A 148 -8.07 -6.17 -16.33
CA TYR A 148 -7.84 -6.68 -14.97
C TYR A 148 -8.38 -5.74 -13.90
N SER A 149 -8.61 -6.32 -12.72
CA SER A 149 -8.83 -5.60 -11.48
C SER A 149 -7.94 -6.15 -10.37
N ALA A 150 -7.65 -5.32 -9.38
CA ALA A 150 -6.96 -5.77 -8.19
C ALA A 150 -7.49 -5.10 -6.93
N VAL A 151 -7.65 -5.91 -5.90
CA VAL A 151 -7.84 -5.43 -4.53
C VAL A 151 -6.46 -5.20 -3.95
N ILE A 152 -6.18 -3.97 -3.54
CA ILE A 152 -4.93 -3.58 -2.91
C ILE A 152 -5.21 -3.15 -1.47
N GLN A 153 -4.40 -3.67 -0.56
CA GLN A 153 -4.40 -3.32 0.85
C GLN A 153 -3.01 -2.83 1.23
N GLU A 154 -2.93 -1.63 1.77
CA GLU A 154 -1.68 -0.99 2.19
C GLU A 154 -1.73 -0.69 3.70
N PHE A 155 -0.62 -0.87 4.39
CA PHE A 155 -0.40 -0.45 5.77
C PHE A 155 0.89 0.33 5.85
N PHE A 156 0.84 1.51 6.46
CA PHE A 156 1.95 2.45 6.50
C PHE A 156 2.31 2.82 7.94
N SER A 157 3.62 2.84 8.18
CA SER A 157 4.21 3.31 9.43
C SER A 157 3.85 4.79 9.67
N PRO A 158 3.64 5.21 10.92
CA PRO A 158 3.40 6.61 11.25
C PRO A 158 4.59 7.50 10.90
N GLU A 159 5.79 6.94 10.73
CA GLU A 159 7.00 7.64 10.24
C GLU A 159 6.82 8.25 8.83
N ILE A 160 5.83 7.81 8.04
CA ILE A 160 5.48 8.47 6.77
C ILE A 160 4.58 9.70 6.99
N ILE A 161 3.84 9.71 8.09
CA ILE A 161 2.81 10.70 8.39
C ILE A 161 3.36 11.85 9.25
N ILE A 162 4.51 11.67 9.89
CA ILE A 162 5.26 12.72 10.60
C ILE A 162 6.39 13.16 9.68
#